data_AF-A0A7R9LVQ2-F1
#
_entry.id   AF-A0A7R9LVQ2-F1
#
_cell.length_a   1.000
_cell.length_b   1.000
_cell.length_c   1.000
_cell.angle_alpha   90.00
_cell.angle_beta   90.00
_cell.angle_gamma   90.00
#
_symmetry.space_group_name_H-M   'P 1'
#
loop_
_entity.id
_entity.type
_entity.pdbx_description
1 polymer ?
#
loop_
_entity_poly.entity_id
_entity_poly.type
_entity_poly.pdbx_seq_one_letter_code
_entity_poly.pdbx_strand_id
1 'polypeptide(L)'
;ARDESTPEVKVKLLEKKINDLLEESVFAAQRLEYSLSLEKAKECVQKERSLSRMKEQSTLADTIAPNSDLSFAVLFNLAVQYTNADMYSEAINTYQSIIKNRTFTNTGRLKLNIGNIYFKQNNYPKAIKFFRMALDQIPTIQKDLRYYRIFFALLKIMQNIGLSFVRLNQFADAITSFEYIMSEKIDSMTAFHLIVCSYALGDRPQMKQHFAKLLEVVSDDTFEDKYAMHADIGDDNLANH
;
A
#
# COMPACT_ATOMS: atom_id res chain seq x y z
N ALA A 1 -34.46 27.00 12.87
CA ALA A 1 -33.63 26.72 11.69
C ALA A 1 -32.22 27.20 12.01
N ARG A 2 -31.18 26.35 11.92
CA ARG A 2 -29.80 26.84 12.01
C ARG A 2 -29.56 27.74 10.79
N ASP A 3 -29.16 28.97 11.03
CA ASP A 3 -28.91 29.95 9.97
C ASP A 3 -27.82 29.40 9.04
N GLU A 4 -28.18 29.07 7.80
CA GLU A 4 -27.26 28.51 6.79
C GLU A 4 -26.17 29.52 6.37
N SER A 5 -26.27 30.77 6.83
CA SER A 5 -25.35 31.84 6.48
C SER A 5 -24.09 31.91 7.36
N THR A 6 -24.04 31.20 8.50
CA THR A 6 -22.89 31.32 9.40
C THR A 6 -21.61 30.75 8.78
N PRO A 7 -20.43 31.34 9.07
CA PRO A 7 -19.16 30.88 8.52
C PRO A 7 -18.86 29.40 8.79
N GLU A 8 -19.28 28.86 9.93
CA GLU A 8 -19.05 27.48 10.34
C GLU A 8 -19.87 26.49 9.49
N VAL A 9 -21.11 26.84 9.13
CA VAL A 9 -21.95 26.02 8.26
C VAL A 9 -21.36 26.00 6.85
N LYS A 10 -20.89 27.15 6.35
CA LYS A 10 -20.21 27.25 5.04
C LYS A 10 -18.94 26.41 4.99
N VAL A 11 -18.13 26.41 6.05
CA VAL A 11 -16.95 25.55 6.19
C VAL A 11 -17.33 24.07 6.08
N LYS A 12 -18.33 23.62 6.84
CA LYS A 12 -18.78 22.22 6.80
C LYS A 12 -19.35 21.80 5.45
N LEU A 13 -20.12 22.67 4.80
CA LEU A 13 -20.66 22.41 3.46
C LEU A 13 -19.52 22.27 2.43
N LEU A 14 -18.50 23.12 2.54
CA LEU A 14 -17.35 23.05 1.64
C LEU A 14 -16.50 21.80 1.91
N GLU A 15 -16.28 21.42 3.17
CA GLU A 15 -15.62 20.16 3.54
C GLU A 15 -16.36 18.94 2.97
N LYS A 16 -17.70 18.91 3.09
CA LYS A 16 -18.51 17.85 2.49
C LYS A 16 -18.31 17.79 0.98
N LYS A 17 -18.38 18.94 0.30
CA LYS A 17 -18.17 19.00 -1.15
C LYS A 17 -16.77 18.54 -1.58
N ILE A 18 -15.74 18.81 -0.76
CA ILE A 18 -14.37 18.31 -1.00
C ILE A 18 -14.34 16.78 -0.89
N ASN A 19 -14.99 16.20 0.13
CA ASN A 19 -15.10 14.75 0.27
C ASN A 19 -15.86 14.10 -0.89
N ASP A 20 -16.98 14.67 -1.31
CA ASP A 20 -17.75 14.17 -2.46
C ASP A 20 -16.89 14.16 -3.74
N LEU A 21 -16.13 15.23 -4.00
CA LEU A 21 -15.20 15.29 -5.14
C LEU A 21 -14.02 14.32 -5.02
N LEU A 22 -13.55 14.07 -3.79
CA LEU A 22 -12.50 13.10 -3.53
C LEU A 22 -12.99 11.69 -3.89
N GLU A 23 -14.21 11.33 -3.48
CA GLU A 23 -14.85 10.07 -3.83
C GLU A 23 -15.07 9.94 -5.33
N GLU A 24 -15.61 10.97 -6.00
CA GLU A 24 -15.77 10.98 -7.46
C GLU A 24 -14.44 10.74 -8.19
N SER A 25 -13.36 11.38 -7.74
CA SER A 25 -12.02 11.18 -8.30
C SER A 25 -11.56 9.73 -8.14
N VAL A 26 -11.74 9.14 -6.96
CA VAL A 26 -11.36 7.75 -6.71
C VAL A 26 -12.20 6.78 -7.55
N PHE A 27 -13.51 6.98 -7.65
CA PHE A 27 -14.38 6.13 -8.46
C PHE A 27 -14.08 6.22 -9.95
N ALA A 28 -13.78 7.42 -10.47
CA ALA A 28 -13.33 7.58 -11.85
C ALA A 28 -12.01 6.81 -12.11
N ALA A 29 -11.07 6.86 -11.16
CA ALA A 29 -9.82 6.09 -11.27
C ALA A 29 -10.09 4.57 -11.29
N GLN A 30 -11.03 4.10 -10.48
CA GLN A 30 -11.42 2.68 -10.44
C GLN A 30 -12.05 2.22 -11.76
N ARG A 31 -12.74 3.12 -12.46
CA ARG A 31 -13.28 2.90 -13.81
C ARG A 31 -12.24 3.08 -14.92
N LEU A 32 -10.98 3.34 -14.56
CA LEU A 32 -9.86 3.60 -15.48
C LEU A 32 -10.03 4.91 -16.29
N GLU A 33 -10.90 5.81 -15.84
CA GLU A 33 -11.13 7.14 -16.44
C GLU A 33 -10.10 8.14 -15.87
N TYR A 34 -8.82 7.95 -16.19
CA TYR A 34 -7.72 8.68 -15.54
C TYR A 34 -7.73 10.19 -15.80
N SER A 35 -8.20 10.63 -16.97
CA SER A 35 -8.35 12.05 -17.30
C SER A 35 -9.37 12.73 -16.38
N LEU A 36 -10.57 12.15 -16.26
CA LEU A 36 -11.64 12.64 -15.38
C LEU A 36 -11.21 12.58 -13.91
N SER A 37 -10.61 11.48 -13.50
CA SER A 37 -10.11 11.32 -12.13
C SER A 37 -9.12 12.41 -11.75
N LEU A 38 -8.18 12.72 -12.64
CA LEU A 38 -7.18 13.76 -12.42
C LEU A 38 -7.79 15.16 -12.40
N GLU A 39 -8.75 15.45 -13.28
CA GLU A 39 -9.49 16.71 -13.28
C GLU A 39 -10.19 16.94 -11.93
N LYS A 40 -10.94 15.92 -11.46
CA LYS A 40 -11.62 15.95 -10.17
C LYS A 40 -10.65 16.11 -9.00
N ALA A 41 -9.50 15.44 -9.04
CA ALA A 41 -8.46 15.59 -8.02
C ALA A 41 -7.89 17.03 -7.98
N LYS A 42 -7.67 17.65 -9.14
CA LYS A 42 -7.22 19.06 -9.23
C LYS A 42 -8.28 20.02 -8.70
N GLU A 43 -9.56 19.80 -9.03
CA GLU A 43 -10.67 20.60 -8.49
C GLU A 43 -10.75 20.48 -6.96
N CYS A 44 -10.59 19.26 -6.44
CA CYS A 44 -10.57 18.97 -5.01
C CYS A 44 -9.49 19.80 -4.28
N VAL A 45 -8.27 19.84 -4.83
CA VAL A 45 -7.15 20.66 -4.30
C VAL A 45 -7.45 22.16 -4.35
N GLN A 46 -8.09 22.64 -5.41
CA GLN A 46 -8.47 24.05 -5.50
C GLN A 46 -9.49 24.43 -4.42
N LYS A 47 -10.48 23.57 -4.17
CA LYS A 47 -11.48 23.83 -3.11
C LYS A 47 -10.87 23.74 -1.71
N GLU A 48 -9.95 22.82 -1.47
CA GLU A 48 -9.22 22.72 -0.20
C GLU A 48 -8.42 24.00 0.07
N ARG A 49 -7.73 24.56 -0.93
CA ARG A 49 -7.04 25.85 -0.79
C ARG A 49 -8.00 27.00 -0.49
N SER A 50 -9.16 27.03 -1.13
CA SER A 50 -10.19 28.05 -0.84
C SER A 50 -10.76 27.89 0.57
N LEU A 51 -10.96 26.65 1.04
CA LEU A 51 -11.37 26.36 2.41
C LEU A 51 -10.34 26.87 3.42
N SER A 52 -9.06 26.57 3.18
CA SER A 52 -7.96 27.00 4.06
C SER A 52 -7.87 28.53 4.14
N ARG A 53 -7.96 29.24 3.01
CA ARG A 53 -8.01 30.71 2.98
C ARG A 53 -9.23 31.28 3.72
N MET A 54 -10.39 30.64 3.58
CA MET A 54 -11.61 31.07 4.27
C MET A 54 -11.45 30.95 5.78
N LYS A 55 -10.89 29.82 6.26
CA LYS A 55 -10.60 29.56 7.68
C LYS A 55 -9.59 30.54 8.25
N GLU A 56 -8.62 31.01 7.46
CA GLU A 56 -7.65 32.03 7.88
C GLU A 56 -8.25 33.44 7.97
N GLN A 57 -9.17 33.79 7.06
CA GLN A 57 -9.78 35.14 6.99
C GLN A 57 -10.86 35.37 8.04
N SER A 58 -11.67 34.35 8.30
CA SER A 58 -12.54 34.33 9.47
C SER A 58 -11.66 34.02 10.69
N THR A 59 -11.82 34.66 11.83
CA THR A 59 -11.14 34.32 13.11
C THR A 59 -11.43 32.89 13.63
N LEU A 60 -11.94 32.01 12.77
CA LEU A 60 -12.19 30.59 12.97
C LEU A 60 -10.91 29.75 13.03
N ALA A 61 -9.74 30.29 12.67
CA ALA A 61 -8.47 29.57 12.80
C ALA A 61 -8.23 29.04 14.23
N ASP A 62 -8.71 29.77 15.24
CA ASP A 62 -8.63 29.39 16.65
C ASP A 62 -9.81 28.51 17.12
N THR A 63 -10.92 28.50 16.37
CA THR A 63 -12.18 27.81 16.76
C THR A 63 -12.37 26.47 16.06
N ILE A 64 -11.84 26.33 14.84
CA ILE A 64 -11.97 25.14 13.99
C ILE A 64 -10.56 24.64 13.71
N ALA A 65 -10.21 23.51 14.34
CA ALA A 65 -8.91 22.88 14.11
C ALA A 65 -8.67 22.65 12.60
N PRO A 66 -7.44 22.87 12.10
CA PRO A 66 -7.09 22.56 10.73
C PRO A 66 -7.34 21.07 10.48
N ASN A 67 -8.13 20.75 9.45
CA ASN A 67 -8.41 19.38 9.08
C ASN A 67 -7.24 18.81 8.28
N SER A 68 -6.13 18.56 8.98
CA SER A 68 -4.89 18.04 8.38
C SER A 68 -5.11 16.73 7.64
N ASP A 69 -6.07 15.91 8.10
CA ASP A 69 -6.41 14.64 7.48
C ASP A 69 -7.07 14.83 6.11
N LEU A 70 -7.97 15.81 5.99
CA LEU A 70 -8.56 16.18 4.70
C LEU A 70 -7.50 16.74 3.75
N SER A 71 -6.67 17.68 4.19
CA SER A 71 -5.59 18.23 3.36
C SER A 71 -4.62 17.13 2.90
N PHE A 72 -4.29 16.17 3.77
CA PHE A 72 -3.49 15.00 3.42
C PHE A 72 -4.19 14.15 2.36
N ALA A 73 -5.46 13.78 2.56
CA ALA A 73 -6.21 12.91 1.67
C ALA A 73 -6.33 13.52 0.26
N VAL A 74 -6.59 14.83 0.17
CA VAL A 74 -6.69 15.57 -1.09
C VAL A 74 -5.36 15.57 -1.86
N LEU A 75 -4.25 15.92 -1.19
CA LEU A 75 -2.92 15.91 -1.82
C LEU A 75 -2.46 14.50 -2.18
N PHE A 76 -2.73 13.52 -1.33
CA PHE A 76 -2.40 12.13 -1.57
C PHE A 76 -3.15 11.59 -2.79
N ASN A 77 -4.46 11.86 -2.89
CA ASN A 77 -5.25 11.47 -4.05
C ASN A 77 -4.72 12.14 -5.32
N LEU A 78 -4.42 13.44 -5.29
CA LEU A 78 -3.81 14.11 -6.45
C LEU A 78 -2.52 13.42 -6.91
N ALA A 79 -1.63 13.07 -5.99
CA ALA A 79 -0.39 12.38 -6.32
C ALA A 79 -0.63 10.97 -6.91
N VAL A 80 -1.63 10.24 -6.40
CA VAL A 80 -2.07 8.95 -6.96
C VAL A 80 -2.61 9.14 -8.38
N GLN A 81 -3.47 10.14 -8.62
CA GLN A 81 -4.03 10.36 -9.96
C GLN A 81 -2.99 10.83 -10.97
N TYR A 82 -2.00 11.64 -10.55
CA TYR A 82 -0.83 11.90 -11.40
C TYR A 82 -0.07 10.62 -11.75
N THR A 83 0.06 9.69 -10.80
CA THR A 83 0.71 8.39 -11.05
C THR A 83 -0.08 7.51 -12.02
N ASN A 84 -1.41 7.56 -11.95
CA ASN A 84 -2.30 6.82 -12.86
C ASN A 84 -2.34 7.41 -14.27
N ALA A 85 -2.18 8.74 -14.38
CA ALA A 85 -2.07 9.45 -15.65
C ALA A 85 -0.63 9.49 -16.20
N ASP A 86 0.30 8.70 -15.64
CA ASP A 86 1.73 8.64 -16.00
C ASP A 86 2.51 9.97 -15.91
N MET A 87 1.96 10.95 -15.20
CA MET A 87 2.60 12.25 -14.90
C MET A 87 3.54 12.12 -13.69
N TYR A 88 4.61 11.35 -13.87
CA TYR A 88 5.49 10.93 -12.76
C TYR A 88 6.22 12.07 -12.06
N SER A 89 6.65 13.10 -12.78
CA SER A 89 7.32 14.28 -12.18
C SER A 89 6.43 15.00 -11.18
N GLU A 90 5.19 15.26 -11.58
CA GLU A 90 4.17 15.96 -10.80
C GLU A 90 3.74 15.10 -9.60
N ALA A 91 3.59 13.79 -9.81
CA ALA A 91 3.31 12.84 -8.73
C ALA A 91 4.42 12.87 -7.66
N ILE A 92 5.69 12.76 -8.06
CA ILE A 92 6.84 12.79 -7.14
C ILE A 92 6.91 14.13 -6.40
N ASN A 93 6.75 15.26 -7.10
CA ASN A 93 6.76 16.58 -6.49
C ASN A 93 5.64 16.73 -5.46
N THR A 94 4.44 16.23 -5.77
CA THR A 94 3.30 16.26 -4.85
C THR A 94 3.59 15.40 -3.62
N TYR A 95 4.06 14.16 -3.78
CA TYR A 95 4.44 13.32 -2.64
C TYR A 95 5.54 13.94 -1.77
N GLN A 96 6.56 14.55 -2.38
CA GLN A 96 7.62 15.25 -1.65
C GLN A 96 7.09 16.46 -0.87
N SER A 97 6.12 17.20 -1.43
CA SER A 97 5.49 18.32 -0.72
C SER A 97 4.76 17.85 0.55
N ILE A 98 4.11 16.69 0.49
CA ILE A 98 3.47 16.06 1.64
C ILE A 98 4.54 15.62 2.65
N ILE A 99 5.61 14.95 2.22
CA ILE A 99 6.68 14.49 3.13
C ILE A 99 7.37 15.65 3.87
N LYS A 100 7.51 16.81 3.23
CA LYS A 100 8.13 18.00 3.85
C LYS A 100 7.27 18.58 4.98
N ASN A 101 5.96 18.34 4.95
CA ASN A 101 5.06 18.81 6.00
C ASN A 101 5.11 17.86 7.20
N ARG A 102 5.66 18.36 8.32
CA ARG A 102 5.86 17.58 9.55
C ARG A 102 4.55 17.22 10.27
N THR A 103 3.42 17.81 9.88
CA THR A 103 2.11 17.45 10.45
C THR A 103 1.65 16.06 10.01
N PHE A 104 2.20 15.51 8.92
CA PHE A 104 1.79 14.21 8.40
C PHE A 104 2.67 13.07 8.93
N THR A 105 2.04 12.11 9.61
CA THR A 105 2.74 11.02 10.31
C THR A 105 3.05 9.81 9.41
N ASN A 106 2.49 9.74 8.19
CA ASN A 106 2.52 8.54 7.33
C ASN A 106 3.54 8.62 6.18
N THR A 107 4.76 9.08 6.47
CA THR A 107 5.79 9.34 5.45
C THR A 107 6.29 8.06 4.75
N GLY A 108 6.17 6.89 5.37
CA GLY A 108 6.67 5.62 4.81
C GLY A 108 5.91 5.16 3.59
N ARG A 109 4.58 5.27 3.63
CA ARG A 109 3.72 4.95 2.47
C ARG A 109 3.96 5.87 1.29
N LEU A 110 4.25 7.15 1.55
CA LEU A 110 4.56 8.12 0.49
C LEU A 110 5.87 7.77 -0.21
N LYS A 111 6.90 7.39 0.55
CA LYS A 111 8.19 6.93 0.01
C LYS A 111 8.04 5.64 -0.79
N LEU A 112 7.22 4.69 -0.32
CA LEU A 112 6.89 3.48 -1.08
C LEU A 112 6.27 3.82 -2.44
N ASN A 113 5.32 4.76 -2.49
CA ASN A 113 4.73 5.19 -3.75
C ASN A 113 5.74 5.86 -4.68
N ILE A 114 6.63 6.71 -4.16
CA ILE A 114 7.73 7.29 -4.95
C ILE A 114 8.65 6.18 -5.50
N GLY A 115 8.97 5.16 -4.69
CA GLY A 115 9.73 4.00 -5.13
C GLY A 115 9.03 3.25 -6.27
N ASN A 116 7.71 3.05 -6.18
CA ASN A 116 6.91 2.42 -7.24
C ASN A 116 6.92 3.23 -8.54
N ILE A 117 6.88 4.56 -8.46
CA ILE A 117 7.01 5.44 -9.63
C ILE A 117 8.39 5.23 -10.29
N TYR A 118 9.48 5.26 -9.51
CA TYR A 118 10.81 5.02 -10.07
C TYR A 118 10.95 3.61 -10.66
N PHE A 119 10.28 2.61 -10.07
CA PHE A 119 10.22 1.26 -10.62
C PHE A 119 9.53 1.24 -11.99
N LYS A 120 8.36 1.91 -12.13
CA LYS A 120 7.66 2.07 -13.43
C LYS A 120 8.50 2.81 -14.46
N GLN A 121 9.31 3.77 -14.04
CA GLN A 121 10.27 4.49 -14.90
C GLN A 121 11.53 3.66 -15.23
N ASN A 122 11.60 2.38 -14.85
CA ASN A 122 12.77 1.51 -14.98
C ASN A 122 14.03 2.04 -14.26
N ASN A 123 13.88 2.98 -13.33
CA ASN A 123 14.97 3.50 -12.50
C ASN A 123 15.07 2.70 -11.20
N TYR A 124 15.46 1.43 -11.34
CA TYR A 124 15.53 0.49 -10.23
C TYR A 124 16.46 0.91 -9.09
N PRO A 125 17.64 1.52 -9.32
CA PRO A 125 18.50 1.98 -8.21
C PRO A 125 17.83 3.04 -7.33
N LYS A 126 17.12 4.01 -7.93
CA LYS A 126 16.33 4.99 -7.16
C LYS A 126 15.13 4.34 -6.49
N ALA A 127 14.46 3.39 -7.16
CA ALA A 127 13.34 2.66 -6.57
C ALA A 127 13.78 1.95 -5.28
N ILE A 128 14.88 1.18 -5.32
CA ILE A 128 15.45 0.49 -4.15
C ILE A 128 15.78 1.48 -3.03
N LYS A 129 16.39 2.63 -3.35
CA LYS A 129 16.68 3.66 -2.34
C LYS A 129 15.41 4.11 -1.61
N PHE A 130 14.34 4.43 -2.34
CA PHE A 130 13.09 4.87 -1.75
C PHE A 130 12.35 3.74 -1.00
N PHE A 131 12.43 2.50 -1.48
CA PHE A 131 11.91 1.34 -0.77
C PHE A 131 12.64 1.11 0.57
N ARG A 132 13.97 1.20 0.60
CA ARG A 132 14.75 1.12 1.85
C ARG A 132 14.37 2.25 2.81
N MET A 133 14.27 3.49 2.33
CA MET A 133 13.82 4.62 3.14
C MET A 133 12.39 4.48 3.70
N ALA A 134 11.53 3.68 3.05
CA ALA A 134 10.19 3.34 3.54
C ALA A 134 10.26 2.21 4.58
N LEU A 135 11.14 1.23 4.38
CA LEU A 135 11.41 0.14 5.32
C LEU A 135 11.94 0.68 6.66
N ASP A 136 12.85 1.65 6.64
CA ASP A 136 13.42 2.28 7.85
C ASP A 136 12.37 2.98 8.73
N GLN A 137 11.19 3.28 8.17
CA GLN A 137 10.09 3.93 8.89
C GLN A 137 9.07 2.94 9.43
N ILE A 138 9.22 1.65 9.14
CA ILE A 138 8.41 0.61 9.76
C ILE A 138 8.92 0.40 11.19
N PRO A 139 8.11 0.71 12.22
CA PRO A 139 8.54 0.50 13.60
C PRO A 139 8.65 -1.00 13.90
N THR A 140 9.73 -1.38 14.57
CA THR A 140 9.92 -2.72 15.12
C THR A 140 9.04 -2.87 16.35
N ILE A 141 7.88 -3.52 16.22
CA ILE A 141 6.92 -3.71 17.32
C ILE A 141 6.82 -5.20 17.66
N GLN A 142 6.60 -5.51 18.94
CA GLN A 142 6.22 -6.85 19.41
C GLN A 142 4.93 -7.34 18.72
N LYS A 143 4.77 -8.67 18.61
CA LYS A 143 3.71 -9.33 17.82
C LYS A 143 2.30 -9.10 18.42
N ASP A 144 1.67 -7.99 18.07
CA ASP A 144 0.26 -7.64 18.38
C ASP A 144 -0.58 -7.48 17.10
N LEU A 145 -1.90 -7.27 17.15
CA LEU A 145 -2.74 -7.07 15.94
C LEU A 145 -2.24 -5.97 14.96
N ARG A 146 -1.53 -4.95 15.46
CA ARG A 146 -0.87 -3.92 14.62
C ARG A 146 0.34 -4.45 13.85
N TYR A 147 0.96 -5.52 14.35
CA TYR A 147 2.07 -6.22 13.71
C TYR A 147 1.66 -6.74 12.34
N TYR A 148 0.49 -7.37 12.19
CA TYR A 148 0.07 -7.94 10.90
C TYR A 148 0.03 -6.87 9.80
N ARG A 149 -0.63 -5.74 10.01
CA ARG A 149 -0.67 -4.67 8.97
C ARG A 149 0.72 -4.14 8.61
N ILE A 150 1.60 -4.00 9.60
CA ILE A 150 2.97 -3.52 9.43
C ILE A 150 3.84 -4.56 8.70
N PHE A 151 3.67 -5.83 9.08
CA PHE A 151 4.31 -6.99 8.50
C PHE A 151 3.95 -7.16 7.02
N PHE A 152 2.67 -7.01 6.66
CA PHE A 152 2.24 -7.04 5.25
C PHE A 152 2.88 -5.91 4.43
N ALA A 153 3.01 -4.72 5.02
CA ALA A 153 3.70 -3.62 4.35
C ALA A 153 5.20 -3.93 4.17
N LEU A 154 5.84 -4.52 5.19
CA LEU A 154 7.25 -4.92 5.14
C LEU A 154 7.50 -5.94 4.02
N LEU A 155 6.70 -7.03 3.97
CA LEU A 155 6.83 -8.05 2.93
C LEU A 155 6.64 -7.47 1.53
N LYS A 156 5.68 -6.56 1.35
CA LYS A 156 5.46 -5.88 0.07
C LYS A 156 6.65 -5.01 -0.36
N ILE A 157 7.28 -4.29 0.59
CA ILE A 157 8.49 -3.49 0.30
C ILE A 157 9.65 -4.41 -0.07
N MET A 158 9.85 -5.51 0.67
CA MET A 158 10.89 -6.51 0.39
C MET A 158 10.69 -7.15 -0.99
N GLN A 159 9.44 -7.45 -1.36
CA GLN A 159 9.11 -8.00 -2.67
C GLN A 159 9.47 -7.02 -3.78
N ASN A 160 9.14 -5.73 -3.62
CA ASN A 160 9.50 -4.69 -4.58
C ASN A 160 11.01 -4.50 -4.71
N ILE A 161 11.77 -4.59 -3.61
CA ILE A 161 13.23 -4.57 -3.62
C ILE A 161 13.79 -5.77 -4.38
N GLY A 162 13.33 -6.99 -4.06
CA GLY A 162 13.72 -8.22 -4.74
C GLY A 162 13.46 -8.15 -6.25
N LEU A 163 12.26 -7.71 -6.66
CA LEU A 163 11.93 -7.50 -8.07
C LEU A 163 12.79 -6.43 -8.74
N SER A 164 13.17 -5.37 -8.02
CA SER A 164 14.07 -4.35 -8.54
C SER A 164 15.47 -4.92 -8.80
N PHE A 165 15.97 -5.78 -7.92
CA PHE A 165 17.25 -6.48 -8.11
C PHE A 165 17.20 -7.47 -9.27
N VAL A 166 16.11 -8.20 -9.45
CA VAL A 166 15.89 -9.06 -10.63
C VAL A 166 15.99 -8.23 -11.91
N ARG A 167 15.37 -7.06 -11.96
CA ARG A 167 15.43 -6.16 -13.13
C ARG A 167 16.81 -5.57 -13.38
N LEU A 168 17.68 -5.55 -12.37
CA LEU A 168 19.09 -5.16 -12.47
C LEU A 168 20.03 -6.34 -12.77
N ASN A 169 19.51 -7.56 -12.96
CA ASN A 169 20.29 -8.81 -13.05
C ASN A 169 21.17 -9.08 -11.80
N GLN A 170 20.84 -8.48 -10.67
CA GLN A 170 21.51 -8.70 -9.38
C GLN A 170 20.80 -9.84 -8.63
N PHE A 171 20.91 -11.05 -9.17
CA PHE A 171 20.13 -12.20 -8.68
C PHE A 171 20.49 -12.63 -7.26
N ALA A 172 21.74 -12.46 -6.83
CA ALA A 172 22.16 -12.76 -5.46
C ALA A 172 21.43 -11.87 -4.43
N ASP A 173 21.38 -10.56 -4.67
CA ASP A 173 20.67 -9.61 -3.80
C ASP A 173 19.14 -9.84 -3.83
N ALA A 174 18.61 -10.22 -5.00
CA ALA A 174 17.21 -10.61 -5.14
C ALA A 174 16.87 -11.84 -4.28
N ILE A 175 17.73 -12.86 -4.30
CA ILE A 175 17.58 -14.08 -3.48
C ILE A 175 17.50 -13.73 -2.01
N THR A 176 18.43 -12.91 -1.48
CA THR A 176 18.38 -12.49 -0.07
C THR A 176 17.05 -11.82 0.29
N SER A 177 16.50 -11.00 -0.62
CA SER A 177 15.23 -10.33 -0.40
C SER A 177 14.05 -11.30 -0.36
N PHE A 178 14.02 -12.29 -1.26
CA PHE A 178 12.96 -13.29 -1.33
C PHE A 178 13.08 -14.39 -0.26
N GLU A 179 14.30 -14.76 0.14
CA GLU A 179 14.53 -15.70 1.24
C GLU A 179 14.01 -15.15 2.57
N TYR A 180 14.21 -13.84 2.81
CA TYR A 180 13.63 -13.18 3.96
C TYR A 180 12.09 -13.31 3.96
N ILE A 181 11.44 -13.04 2.82
CA ILE A 181 9.98 -13.19 2.70
C ILE A 181 9.56 -14.63 2.98
N MET A 182 10.25 -15.62 2.39
CA MET A 182 9.95 -17.05 2.60
C MET A 182 10.15 -17.51 4.05
N SER A 183 11.09 -16.92 4.80
CA SER A 183 11.28 -17.25 6.22
C SER A 183 10.15 -16.73 7.11
N GLU A 184 9.48 -15.66 6.70
CA GLU A 184 8.42 -15.01 7.44
C GLU A 184 7.04 -15.53 7.05
N LYS A 185 6.82 -15.77 5.75
CA LYS A 185 5.61 -16.38 5.20
C LYS A 185 5.97 -17.18 3.94
N ILE A 186 5.73 -18.48 4.00
CA ILE A 186 5.84 -19.37 2.84
C ILE A 186 4.77 -18.98 1.82
N ASP A 187 5.20 -18.69 0.59
CA ASP A 187 4.37 -18.19 -0.50
C ASP A 187 4.86 -18.76 -1.83
N SER A 188 3.95 -19.30 -2.64
CA SER A 188 4.28 -19.98 -3.89
C SER A 188 4.96 -19.05 -4.90
N MET A 189 4.50 -17.81 -5.01
CA MET A 189 5.05 -16.85 -5.97
C MET A 189 6.48 -16.43 -5.60
N THR A 190 6.73 -16.23 -4.31
CA THR A 190 8.07 -15.90 -3.81
C THR A 190 9.04 -17.06 -3.98
N ALA A 191 8.60 -18.30 -3.71
CA ALA A 191 9.41 -19.49 -3.99
C ALA A 191 9.73 -19.64 -5.49
N PHE A 192 8.78 -19.32 -6.38
CA PHE A 192 9.04 -19.30 -7.82
C PHE A 192 10.11 -18.26 -8.20
N HIS A 193 10.03 -17.04 -7.67
CA HIS A 193 11.07 -16.02 -7.88
C HIS A 193 12.46 -16.51 -7.44
N LEU A 194 12.56 -17.19 -6.29
CA LEU A 194 13.80 -17.78 -5.81
C LEU A 194 14.37 -18.83 -6.77
N ILE A 195 13.54 -19.73 -7.28
CA ILE A 195 13.95 -20.76 -8.25
C ILE A 195 14.48 -20.10 -9.53
N VAL A 196 13.77 -19.09 -10.05
CA VAL A 196 14.18 -18.35 -11.25
C VAL A 196 15.53 -17.64 -11.03
N CYS A 197 15.73 -16.98 -9.89
CA CYS A 197 17.00 -16.34 -9.57
C CYS A 197 18.15 -17.35 -9.42
N SER A 198 17.94 -18.47 -8.73
CA SER A 198 18.96 -19.53 -8.59
C SER A 198 19.28 -20.19 -9.92
N TYR A 199 18.29 -20.37 -10.79
CA TYR A 199 18.50 -20.83 -12.17
C TYR A 199 19.36 -19.85 -12.97
N ALA A 200 19.06 -18.55 -12.89
CA ALA A 200 19.83 -17.50 -13.57
C ALA A 200 21.29 -17.44 -13.10
N LEU A 201 21.58 -17.79 -11.84
CA LEU A 201 22.95 -17.92 -11.32
C LEU A 201 23.61 -19.27 -11.66
N GLY A 202 22.87 -20.25 -12.16
CA GLY A 202 23.38 -21.60 -12.41
C GLY A 202 23.59 -22.45 -11.14
N ASP A 203 23.10 -22.00 -9.98
CA ASP A 203 23.25 -22.68 -8.69
C ASP A 203 22.21 -23.81 -8.57
N ARG A 204 22.59 -25.01 -9.05
CA ARG A 204 21.74 -26.20 -9.01
C ARG A 204 21.40 -26.66 -7.59
N PRO A 205 22.33 -26.71 -6.62
CA PRO A 205 22.01 -27.02 -5.23
C PRO A 205 20.95 -26.10 -4.65
N GLN A 206 21.13 -24.78 -4.79
CA GLN A 206 20.20 -23.81 -4.21
C GLN A 206 18.84 -23.83 -4.91
N MET A 207 18.82 -24.02 -6.23
CA MET A 207 17.56 -24.20 -6.98
C MET A 207 16.76 -25.39 -6.48
N LYS A 208 17.41 -26.54 -6.22
CA LYS A 208 16.75 -27.72 -5.64
C LYS A 208 16.18 -27.43 -4.25
N GLN A 209 16.93 -26.70 -3.42
CA GLN A 209 16.48 -26.29 -2.09
C GLN A 209 15.25 -25.37 -2.18
N HIS A 210 15.26 -24.39 -3.08
CA HIS A 210 14.12 -23.49 -3.30
C HIS A 210 12.91 -24.22 -3.86
N PHE A 211 13.12 -25.22 -4.73
CA PHE A 211 12.05 -26.08 -5.19
C PHE A 211 11.44 -26.92 -4.06
N ALA A 212 12.26 -27.46 -3.16
CA ALA A 212 11.74 -28.16 -1.97
C ALA A 212 10.86 -27.24 -1.10
N LYS A 213 11.30 -25.99 -0.85
CA LYS A 213 10.48 -24.99 -0.13
C LYS A 213 9.16 -24.66 -0.84
N LEU A 214 9.12 -24.70 -2.17
CA LEU A 214 7.88 -24.51 -2.94
C LEU A 214 6.89 -25.67 -2.68
N LEU A 215 7.38 -26.90 -2.54
CA LEU A 215 6.54 -28.08 -2.25
C LEU A 215 5.99 -28.06 -0.82
N GLU A 216 6.64 -27.36 0.10
CA GLU A 216 6.17 -27.14 1.48
C GLU A 216 5.05 -26.09 1.56
N VAL A 217 4.76 -25.37 0.47
CA VAL A 217 3.61 -24.46 0.42
C VAL A 217 2.35 -25.31 0.50
N VAL A 218 1.79 -25.43 1.70
CA VAL A 218 0.49 -26.07 1.93
C VAL A 218 -0.53 -25.31 1.08
N SER A 219 -1.06 -25.98 0.06
CA SER A 219 -2.24 -25.50 -0.64
C SER A 219 -3.37 -25.47 0.39
N ASP A 220 -3.99 -24.31 0.60
CA ASP A 220 -5.25 -24.17 1.35
C ASP A 220 -6.41 -25.03 0.76
N ASP A 221 -6.14 -25.77 -0.33
CA ASP A 221 -7.04 -26.69 -1.01
C ASP A 221 -7.12 -28.10 -0.39
N THR A 222 -6.53 -28.38 0.78
CA THR A 222 -6.90 -29.61 1.54
C THR A 222 -8.26 -29.43 2.22
N PHE A 223 -9.29 -29.37 1.37
CA PHE A 223 -10.72 -29.53 1.71
C PHE A 223 -11.00 -30.92 2.34
N GLU A 224 -10.00 -31.82 2.38
CA GLU A 224 -10.09 -33.18 2.92
C GLU A 224 -10.12 -33.26 4.46
N ASP A 225 -9.61 -32.26 5.19
CA ASP A 225 -9.58 -32.31 6.67
C ASP A 225 -10.95 -32.03 7.33
N LYS A 226 -11.95 -31.56 6.58
CA LYS A 226 -13.31 -31.34 7.11
C LYS A 226 -14.21 -32.58 7.09
N TYR A 227 -13.82 -33.66 6.41
CA TYR A 227 -14.59 -34.90 6.36
C TYR A 227 -14.02 -36.02 7.25
N ALA A 228 -12.80 -35.87 7.75
CA ALA A 228 -12.20 -36.83 8.69
C ALA A 228 -12.80 -36.76 10.12
N MET A 229 -13.53 -35.69 10.46
CA MET A 229 -14.15 -35.50 11.79
C MET A 229 -15.58 -36.06 11.91
N HIS A 230 -16.16 -36.61 10.82
CA HIS A 230 -17.54 -37.14 10.84
C HIS A 230 -17.66 -38.63 10.52
N ALA A 231 -16.55 -39.36 10.38
CA ALA A 231 -16.57 -40.79 10.06
C ALA A 231 -16.49 -41.73 11.27
N ASP A 232 -16.47 -41.22 12.52
CA ASP A 232 -16.22 -42.05 13.71
C ASP A 232 -17.31 -41.96 14.79
N ILE A 233 -18.54 -41.61 14.41
CA ILE A 233 -19.71 -41.70 15.29
C ILE A 233 -20.83 -42.44 14.55
N GLY A 234 -20.77 -43.76 14.53
CA GLY A 234 -21.85 -44.58 14.00
C GLY A 234 -21.47 -46.03 13.77
N ASP A 235 -21.27 -46.79 14.85
CA ASP A 235 -21.82 -48.14 15.06
C ASP A 235 -21.05 -48.85 16.17
N ASP A 236 -21.64 -48.88 17.38
CA ASP A 236 -21.74 -50.11 18.20
C ASP A 236 -22.43 -49.78 19.52
N ASN A 237 -23.76 -49.82 19.50
CA ASN A 237 -24.56 -50.08 20.69
C ASN A 237 -25.90 -50.71 20.30
N LEU A 238 -25.83 -51.94 19.81
CA LEU A 238 -26.96 -52.86 19.67
C LEU A 238 -26.47 -54.30 19.82
N ALA A 239 -26.27 -54.77 21.06
CA ALA A 239 -26.51 -56.18 21.45
C ALA A 239 -26.26 -56.44 22.96
N ASN A 240 -27.32 -56.91 23.64
CA ASN A 240 -27.33 -57.84 24.78
C ASN A 240 -26.75 -57.31 26.13
N HIS A 241 -27.43 -57.31 27.27
CA HIS A 241 -28.49 -58.15 27.84
C HIS A 241 -29.24 -57.34 28.91
#